data_AF-A0A1Z9DXX8-F1
#
_entry.id   AF-A0A1Z9DXX8-F1
#
_cell.length_a   1.000
_cell.length_b   1.000
_cell.length_c   1.000
_cell.angle_alpha   90.00
_cell.angle_beta   90.00
_cell.angle_gamma   90.00
#
_symmetry.space_group_name_H-M   'P 1'
#
loop_
_entity.id
_entity.type
_entity.pdbx_description
1 polymer ?
#
loop_
_entity_poly.entity_id
_entity_poly.type
_entity_poly.pdbx_seq_one_letter_code
_entity_poly.pdbx_strand_id
1 'polypeptide(L)'
;MSYLIQELSLYLLAAFVIGASYGWRLRSMRAHQEQQSPKRDAEQTIQRLQTEQQQLLARIEQLQLIPATGAGEDWQDDYPLQVITEIEPGTLRKLTLAGIETTGQLWKICQDDAAIYALADKIAIEDFVIQRWVSIALLLRVANIEATEASLLERTEIYTLADLAAQKPARLCEKLTKNNQQAPLLDKLPEQAQCAAWIEHAQHILDLKQAEQ
;
A
#
# COMPACT_ATOMS: atom_id res chain seq x y z
N MET A 1 44.47 -17.28 83.15
CA MET A 1 44.86 -16.51 81.95
C MET A 1 44.61 -17.28 80.66
N SER A 2 44.94 -18.57 80.56
CA SER A 2 44.82 -19.33 79.29
C SER A 2 43.38 -19.59 78.79
N TYR A 3 42.38 -19.71 79.68
CA TYR A 3 41.00 -20.03 79.30
C TYR A 3 40.25 -18.87 78.62
N LEU A 4 40.44 -17.65 79.13
CA LEU A 4 39.87 -16.41 78.56
C LEU A 4 40.42 -16.12 77.15
N ILE A 5 41.69 -16.46 76.90
CA ILE A 5 42.32 -16.31 75.58
C ILE A 5 41.72 -17.32 74.59
N GLN A 6 41.41 -18.55 75.04
CA GLN A 6 40.79 -19.58 74.20
C GLN A 6 39.36 -19.22 73.81
N GLU A 7 38.52 -18.75 74.73
CA GLU A 7 37.15 -18.29 74.38
C GLU A 7 37.17 -17.12 73.41
N LEU A 8 38.01 -16.11 73.65
CA LEU A 8 38.11 -14.94 72.77
C LEU A 8 38.53 -15.35 71.35
N SER A 9 39.45 -16.31 71.23
CA SER A 9 39.89 -16.84 69.93
C SER A 9 38.77 -17.62 69.20
N LEU A 10 37.90 -18.32 69.93
CA LEU A 10 36.77 -19.05 69.38
C LEU A 10 35.72 -18.10 68.78
N TYR A 11 35.39 -17.02 69.50
CA TYR A 11 34.43 -16.02 69.02
C TYR A 11 34.97 -15.25 67.80
N LEU A 12 36.27 -14.94 67.77
CA LEU A 12 36.91 -14.32 66.60
C LEU A 12 36.85 -15.23 65.36
N LEU A 13 37.10 -16.53 65.53
CA LEU A 13 36.98 -17.50 64.45
C LEU A 13 35.53 -17.62 63.96
N ALA A 14 34.57 -17.71 64.87
CA ALA A 14 33.16 -17.78 64.52
C ALA A 14 32.69 -16.53 63.74
N ALA A 15 33.06 -15.34 64.22
CA ALA A 15 32.75 -14.08 63.55
C ALA A 15 33.40 -13.99 62.16
N PHE A 16 34.63 -14.50 61.99
CA PHE A 16 35.30 -14.55 60.71
C PHE A 16 34.61 -15.49 59.71
N VAL A 17 34.20 -16.69 60.16
CA VAL A 17 33.48 -17.65 59.30
C VAL A 17 32.11 -17.12 58.90
N ILE A 18 31.39 -16.48 59.82
CA ILE A 18 30.10 -15.85 59.53
C ILE A 18 30.29 -14.67 58.56
N GLY A 19 31.29 -13.81 58.79
CA GLY A 19 31.60 -12.69 57.90
C GLY A 19 32.04 -13.14 56.49
N ALA A 20 32.86 -14.18 56.40
CA ALA A 20 33.32 -14.73 55.12
C ALA A 20 32.18 -15.39 54.33
N SER A 21 31.29 -16.12 55.01
CA SER A 21 30.12 -16.74 54.36
C SER A 21 29.10 -15.71 53.91
N TYR A 22 28.80 -14.69 54.72
CA TYR A 22 27.94 -13.58 54.31
C TYR A 22 28.55 -12.73 53.19
N GLY A 23 29.85 -12.45 53.25
CA GLY A 23 30.57 -11.71 52.20
C GLY A 23 30.63 -12.47 50.88
N TRP A 24 30.88 -13.79 50.91
CA TRP A 24 30.86 -14.64 49.73
C TRP A 24 29.46 -14.71 49.10
N ARG A 25 28.41 -14.77 49.95
CA ARG A 25 27.01 -14.76 49.51
C ARG A 25 26.58 -13.42 48.89
N LEU A 26 27.01 -12.29 49.44
CA LEU A 26 26.71 -10.97 48.86
C LEU A 26 27.46 -10.75 47.54
N ARG A 27 28.72 -11.20 47.46
CA ARG A 27 29.53 -11.12 46.23
C ARG A 27 28.97 -12.00 45.13
N SER A 28 28.50 -13.21 45.45
CA SER A 28 27.89 -14.11 44.47
C SER A 28 26.54 -13.58 43.98
N MET A 29 25.71 -13.01 44.86
CA MET A 29 24.46 -12.35 44.46
C MET A 29 24.71 -11.14 43.54
N ARG A 30 25.72 -10.31 43.86
CA ARG A 30 26.07 -9.14 43.03
C ARG A 30 26.59 -9.56 41.65
N ALA A 31 27.41 -10.61 41.57
CA ALA A 31 27.88 -11.17 40.30
C ALA A 31 26.72 -11.72 39.45
N HIS A 32 25.74 -12.39 40.06
CA HIS A 32 24.54 -12.84 39.34
C HIS A 32 23.63 -11.69 38.91
N GLN A 33 23.51 -10.64 39.72
CA GLN A 33 22.71 -9.46 39.41
C GLN A 33 23.32 -8.64 38.27
N GLU A 34 24.64 -8.41 38.32
CA GLU A 34 25.39 -7.64 37.32
C GLU A 34 25.45 -8.36 35.96
N GLN A 35 25.42 -9.69 35.94
CA GLN A 35 25.35 -10.48 34.71
C GLN A 35 23.92 -10.64 34.16
N GLN A 36 22.90 -10.47 35.01
CA GLN A 36 21.49 -10.51 34.61
C GLN A 36 20.96 -9.18 34.08
N SER A 37 21.46 -8.04 34.56
CA SER A 37 21.06 -6.71 34.05
C SER A 37 21.23 -6.56 32.54
N PRO A 38 22.43 -6.75 31.94
CA PRO A 38 22.60 -6.56 30.49
C PRO A 38 21.84 -7.60 29.66
N LYS A 39 21.59 -8.80 30.21
CA LYS A 39 20.77 -9.82 29.55
C LYS A 39 19.29 -9.44 29.55
N ARG A 40 18.76 -8.95 30.66
CA ARG A 40 17.38 -8.45 30.76
C ARG A 40 17.16 -7.24 29.85
N ASP A 41 18.12 -6.33 29.80
CA ASP A 41 18.05 -5.15 28.93
C ASP A 41 18.07 -5.56 27.44
N ALA A 42 18.90 -6.55 27.07
CA ALA A 42 18.91 -7.12 25.73
C ALA A 42 17.59 -7.83 25.39
N GLU A 43 17.04 -8.63 26.31
CA GLU A 43 15.74 -9.31 26.14
C GLU A 43 14.60 -8.30 25.96
N GLN A 44 14.56 -7.23 26.76
CA GLN A 44 13.60 -6.14 26.62
C GLN A 44 13.73 -5.43 25.28
N THR A 45 14.96 -5.19 24.82
CA THR A 45 15.22 -4.57 23.52
C THR A 45 14.75 -5.47 22.38
N ILE A 46 15.00 -6.78 22.45
CA ILE A 46 14.53 -7.76 21.46
C ILE A 46 12.99 -7.77 21.43
N GLN A 47 12.33 -7.80 22.59
CA GLN A 47 10.86 -7.77 22.65
C GLN A 47 10.29 -6.47 22.07
N ARG A 48 10.92 -5.33 22.36
CA ARG A 48 10.54 -4.04 21.77
C ARG A 48 10.67 -4.08 20.25
N LEU A 49 11.83 -4.52 19.74
CA LEU A 49 12.08 -4.62 18.30
C LEU A 49 11.15 -5.62 17.62
N GLN A 50 10.82 -6.73 18.26
CA GLN A 50 9.83 -7.69 17.77
C GLN A 50 8.44 -7.07 17.71
N THR A 51 8.07 -6.28 18.71
CA THR A 51 6.78 -5.57 18.74
C THR A 51 6.75 -4.50 17.65
N GLU A 52 7.81 -3.70 17.52
CA GLU A 52 7.96 -2.71 16.45
C GLU A 52 7.94 -3.39 15.08
N GLN A 53 8.61 -4.53 14.90
CA GLN A 53 8.52 -5.32 13.67
C GLN A 53 7.10 -5.81 13.42
N GLN A 54 6.40 -6.36 14.43
CA GLN A 54 5.00 -6.79 14.26
C GLN A 54 4.08 -5.61 13.92
N GLN A 55 4.30 -4.44 14.53
CA GLN A 55 3.56 -3.23 14.22
C GLN A 55 3.86 -2.72 12.81
N LEU A 56 5.12 -2.73 12.40
CA LEU A 56 5.53 -2.37 11.05
C LEU A 56 5.00 -3.36 10.02
N LEU A 57 4.99 -4.66 10.32
CA LEU A 57 4.40 -5.69 9.47
C LEU A 57 2.89 -5.50 9.35
N ALA A 58 2.18 -5.23 10.44
CA ALA A 58 0.75 -4.92 10.40
C ALA A 58 0.48 -3.60 9.66
N ARG A 59 1.36 -2.60 9.77
CA ARG A 59 1.26 -1.34 9.02
C ARG A 59 1.56 -1.55 7.55
N ILE A 60 2.56 -2.36 7.22
CA ILE A 60 2.86 -2.78 5.86
C ILE A 60 1.67 -3.58 5.31
N GLU A 61 1.08 -4.50 6.07
CA GLU A 61 -0.13 -5.25 5.70
C GLU A 61 -1.33 -4.32 5.48
N GLN A 62 -1.52 -3.31 6.35
CA GLN A 62 -2.54 -2.26 6.18
C GLN A 62 -2.27 -1.38 4.94
N LEU A 63 -1.00 -1.11 4.62
CA LEU A 63 -0.59 -0.41 3.39
C LEU A 63 -0.63 -1.35 2.16
N GLN A 64 -0.53 -2.67 2.38
CA GLN A 64 -0.63 -3.77 1.43
C GLN A 64 -2.05 -4.35 1.35
N LEU A 65 -3.07 -3.61 1.82
CA LEU A 65 -4.44 -3.76 1.30
C LEU A 65 -4.54 -3.37 -0.19
N ILE A 66 -3.41 -3.05 -0.83
CA ILE A 66 -3.23 -3.19 -2.28
C ILE A 66 -2.76 -4.64 -2.52
N PRO A 67 -3.60 -5.54 -3.07
CA PRO A 67 -3.26 -6.95 -3.16
C PRO A 67 -1.92 -7.16 -3.89
N ALA A 68 -0.98 -7.82 -3.22
CA ALA A 68 0.29 -8.32 -3.76
C ALA A 68 0.13 -9.44 -4.81
N THR A 69 -1.06 -9.56 -5.39
CA THR A 69 -1.37 -10.43 -6.52
C THR A 69 -1.79 -9.55 -7.69
N GLY A 70 -0.80 -8.97 -8.35
CA GLY A 70 -0.93 -8.36 -9.68
C GLY A 70 -0.16 -7.06 -9.87
N ALA A 71 0.01 -6.24 -8.84
CA ALA A 71 0.84 -5.05 -8.95
C ALA A 71 2.32 -5.45 -9.00
N GLY A 72 2.86 -5.65 -10.21
CA GLY A 72 4.28 -5.77 -10.42
C GLY A 72 5.02 -4.59 -9.78
N GLU A 73 6.30 -4.80 -9.46
CA GLU A 73 7.19 -3.78 -8.90
C GLU A 73 7.31 -2.50 -9.80
N ASP A 74 6.73 -2.54 -11.00
CA ASP A 74 6.67 -1.48 -12.01
C ASP A 74 5.23 -0.99 -12.31
N TRP A 75 4.39 -0.73 -11.29
CA TRP A 75 3.11 -0.07 -11.53
C TRP A 75 3.36 1.38 -12.04
N GLN A 76 3.00 1.63 -13.29
CA GLN A 76 3.15 2.93 -13.96
C GLN A 76 1.78 3.58 -14.09
N ASP A 77 1.56 4.73 -13.45
CA ASP A 77 0.29 5.47 -13.49
C ASP A 77 0.12 6.33 -14.75
N ASP A 78 1.08 6.21 -15.68
CA ASP A 78 1.22 7.02 -16.88
C ASP A 78 1.63 6.13 -18.07
N TYR A 79 0.68 5.86 -18.95
CA TYR A 79 0.86 4.97 -20.10
C TYR A 79 0.92 5.77 -21.41
N PRO A 80 1.61 5.29 -22.46
CA PRO A 80 1.49 5.87 -23.78
C PRO A 80 0.03 5.88 -24.26
N LEU A 81 -0.44 6.94 -24.93
CA LEU A 81 -1.84 7.01 -25.40
C LEU A 81 -2.21 5.89 -26.38
N GLN A 82 -1.22 5.28 -27.03
CA GLN A 82 -1.40 4.15 -27.95
C GLN A 82 -2.02 2.92 -27.28
N VAL A 83 -2.00 2.81 -25.95
CA VAL A 83 -2.66 1.70 -25.25
C VAL A 83 -4.18 1.77 -25.40
N ILE A 84 -4.74 2.98 -25.56
CA ILE A 84 -6.17 3.19 -25.79
C ILE A 84 -6.44 2.93 -27.28
N THR A 85 -6.75 1.68 -27.61
CA THR A 85 -6.92 1.22 -29.00
C THR A 85 -8.03 1.93 -29.77
N GLU A 86 -8.96 2.59 -29.06
CA GLU A 86 -10.03 3.39 -29.64
C GLU A 86 -9.57 4.75 -30.19
N ILE A 87 -8.34 5.18 -29.89
CA ILE A 87 -7.78 6.40 -30.48
C ILE A 87 -7.19 6.04 -31.85
N GLU A 88 -7.79 6.57 -32.91
CA GLU A 88 -7.27 6.34 -34.26
C GLU A 88 -5.85 6.90 -34.43
N PRO A 89 -4.98 6.26 -35.24
CA PRO A 89 -3.61 6.72 -35.48
C PRO A 89 -3.50 8.17 -35.95
N GLY A 90 -4.48 8.65 -36.73
CA GLY A 90 -4.54 10.05 -37.17
C GLY A 90 -4.75 11.01 -36.00
N THR A 91 -5.61 10.64 -35.07
CA THR A 91 -5.89 11.40 -33.86
C THR A 91 -4.74 11.36 -32.87
N LEU A 92 -4.10 10.20 -32.68
CA LEU A 92 -2.90 10.08 -31.85
C LEU A 92 -1.83 11.11 -32.29
N ARG A 93 -1.61 11.26 -33.60
CA ARG A 93 -0.69 12.28 -34.12
C ARG A 93 -1.12 13.70 -33.77
N LYS A 94 -2.42 14.02 -33.83
CA LYS A 94 -2.94 15.34 -33.45
C LYS A 94 -2.71 15.61 -31.95
N LEU A 95 -2.95 14.61 -31.09
CA LEU A 95 -2.69 14.69 -29.66
C LEU A 95 -1.20 14.89 -29.37
N THR A 96 -0.31 14.14 -30.04
CA THR A 96 1.14 14.33 -29.94
C THR A 96 1.56 15.74 -30.37
N LEU A 97 1.02 16.27 -31.48
CA LEU A 97 1.27 17.65 -31.91
C LEU A 97 0.72 18.69 -30.93
N ALA A 98 -0.31 18.34 -30.16
CA ALA A 98 -0.83 19.15 -29.07
C ALA A 98 -0.02 19.03 -27.76
N GLY A 99 1.02 18.19 -27.73
CA GLY A 99 1.88 17.95 -26.56
C GLY A 99 1.35 16.88 -25.60
N ILE A 100 0.44 16.02 -26.07
CA ILE A 100 -0.20 14.97 -25.28
C ILE A 100 0.19 13.61 -25.87
N GLU A 101 1.08 12.90 -25.20
CA GLU A 101 1.62 11.60 -25.59
C GLU A 101 1.20 10.49 -24.63
N THR A 102 0.83 10.84 -23.39
CA THR A 102 0.53 9.87 -22.34
C THR A 102 -0.87 10.07 -21.72
N THR A 103 -1.39 9.01 -21.10
CA THR A 103 -2.68 9.02 -20.39
C THR A 103 -2.63 10.02 -19.22
N GLY A 104 -1.50 10.09 -18.52
CA GLY A 104 -1.21 11.03 -17.45
C GLY A 104 -1.32 12.49 -17.91
N GLN A 105 -0.74 12.81 -19.06
CA GLN A 105 -0.84 14.14 -19.66
C GLN A 105 -2.27 14.48 -20.06
N LEU A 106 -2.98 13.53 -20.69
CA LEU A 106 -4.34 13.73 -21.15
C LEU A 106 -5.28 14.12 -20.00
N TRP A 107 -5.30 13.35 -18.91
CA TRP A 107 -6.19 13.64 -17.79
C TRP A 107 -5.77 14.89 -17.01
N LYS A 108 -4.46 15.18 -16.90
CA LYS A 108 -3.95 16.40 -16.24
C LYS A 108 -4.34 17.67 -17.00
N ILE A 109 -4.43 17.61 -18.32
CA ILE A 109 -4.86 18.74 -19.15
C ILE A 109 -6.39 18.86 -19.11
N CYS A 110 -7.11 17.74 -19.19
CA CYS A 110 -8.56 17.68 -19.25
C CYS A 110 -9.21 17.60 -17.85
N GLN A 111 -8.93 18.58 -16.97
CA GLN A 111 -9.46 18.58 -15.60
C GLN A 111 -10.90 19.11 -15.49
N ASP A 112 -11.35 19.88 -16.48
CA ASP A 112 -12.69 20.45 -16.53
C ASP A 112 -13.25 20.44 -17.95
N ASP A 113 -14.56 20.69 -18.07
CA ASP A 113 -15.26 20.69 -19.35
C ASP A 113 -14.67 21.73 -20.31
N ALA A 114 -14.24 22.89 -19.81
CA ALA A 114 -13.68 23.96 -20.63
C ALA A 114 -12.35 23.52 -21.30
N ALA A 115 -11.48 22.83 -20.57
CA ALA A 115 -10.25 22.28 -21.08
C ALA A 115 -10.52 21.16 -22.10
N ILE A 116 -11.52 20.31 -21.86
CA ILE A 116 -11.98 19.29 -22.80
C ILE A 116 -12.46 19.95 -24.09
N TYR A 117 -13.34 20.95 -24.02
CA TYR A 117 -13.83 21.70 -25.17
C TYR A 117 -12.69 22.36 -25.95
N ALA A 118 -11.75 22.98 -25.26
CA ALA A 118 -10.59 23.62 -25.89
C ALA A 118 -9.71 22.61 -26.62
N LEU A 119 -9.48 21.43 -26.06
CA LEU A 119 -8.74 20.37 -26.73
C LEU A 119 -9.51 19.82 -27.94
N ALA A 120 -10.81 19.59 -27.78
CA ALA A 120 -11.73 19.10 -28.80
C ALA A 120 -11.72 19.98 -30.05
N ASP A 121 -11.88 21.30 -29.86
CA ASP A 121 -11.81 22.30 -30.93
C ASP A 121 -10.42 22.32 -31.59
N LYS A 122 -9.34 22.32 -30.78
CA LYS A 122 -7.95 22.36 -31.27
C LYS A 122 -7.60 21.19 -32.19
N ILE A 123 -8.08 19.98 -31.90
CA ILE A 123 -7.80 18.78 -32.69
C ILE A 123 -8.94 18.39 -33.65
N ALA A 124 -10.01 19.19 -33.71
CA ALA A 124 -11.22 18.97 -34.50
C ALA A 124 -11.81 17.56 -34.27
N ILE A 125 -12.18 17.28 -33.02
CA ILE A 125 -12.83 16.05 -32.55
C ILE A 125 -13.96 16.44 -31.62
N GLU A 126 -15.01 15.64 -31.53
CA GLU A 126 -16.12 15.87 -30.62
C GLU A 126 -15.69 15.74 -29.14
N ASP A 127 -16.20 16.63 -28.29
CA ASP A 127 -15.88 16.71 -26.87
C ASP A 127 -16.16 15.40 -26.12
N PHE A 128 -17.28 14.74 -26.40
CA PHE A 128 -17.65 13.46 -25.77
C PHE A 128 -16.63 12.34 -26.07
N VAL A 129 -15.95 12.39 -27.21
CA VAL A 129 -14.92 11.42 -27.57
C VAL A 129 -13.68 11.61 -26.68
N ILE A 130 -13.31 12.87 -26.41
CA ILE A 130 -12.23 13.20 -25.47
C ILE A 130 -12.63 12.81 -24.05
N GLN A 131 -13.86 13.10 -23.61
CA GLN A 131 -14.37 12.70 -22.29
C GLN A 131 -14.21 11.19 -22.08
N ARG A 132 -14.52 10.39 -23.10
CA ARG A 132 -14.34 8.93 -23.08
C ARG A 132 -12.87 8.53 -22.88
N TRP A 133 -11.93 9.12 -23.61
CA TRP A 133 -10.50 8.82 -23.42
C TRP A 133 -9.98 9.28 -22.07
N VAL A 134 -10.46 10.41 -21.55
CA VAL A 134 -10.12 10.90 -20.21
C VAL A 134 -10.62 9.92 -19.15
N SER A 135 -11.83 9.40 -19.28
CA SER A 135 -12.36 8.37 -18.39
C SER A 135 -11.52 7.08 -18.41
N ILE A 136 -11.19 6.56 -19.60
CA ILE A 136 -10.30 5.40 -19.75
C ILE A 136 -8.93 5.68 -19.11
N ALA A 137 -8.34 6.85 -19.38
CA ALA A 137 -7.06 7.26 -18.79
C ALA A 137 -7.12 7.37 -17.26
N LEU A 138 -8.25 7.82 -16.69
CA LEU A 138 -8.47 7.87 -15.25
C LEU A 138 -8.56 6.46 -14.64
N LEU A 139 -9.29 5.55 -15.28
CA LEU A 139 -9.45 4.17 -14.81
C LEU A 139 -8.14 3.37 -14.89
N LEU A 140 -7.29 3.64 -15.87
CA LEU A 140 -5.97 3.00 -16.00
C LEU A 140 -5.02 3.29 -14.84
N ARG A 141 -5.33 4.28 -14.00
CA ARG A 141 -4.60 4.53 -12.75
C ARG A 141 -4.92 3.48 -11.67
N VAL A 142 -5.92 2.63 -11.88
CA VAL A 142 -6.16 1.52 -10.97
C VAL A 142 -5.30 0.35 -11.41
N ALA A 143 -4.42 -0.10 -10.52
CA ALA A 143 -3.60 -1.29 -10.70
C ALA A 143 -4.40 -2.48 -11.24
N ASN A 144 -3.80 -3.20 -12.18
CA ASN A 144 -4.35 -4.38 -12.83
C ASN A 144 -5.67 -4.14 -13.59
N ILE A 145 -5.93 -2.88 -14.01
CA ILE A 145 -6.89 -2.59 -15.07
C ILE A 145 -6.11 -2.42 -16.37
N GLU A 146 -6.43 -3.23 -17.37
CA GLU A 146 -5.94 -3.06 -18.74
C GLU A 146 -6.81 -2.09 -19.54
N ALA A 147 -6.30 -1.57 -20.66
CA ALA A 147 -7.02 -0.58 -21.49
C ALA A 147 -8.39 -1.08 -21.95
N THR A 148 -8.51 -2.35 -22.35
CA THR A 148 -9.77 -2.96 -22.77
C THR A 148 -10.75 -3.13 -21.61
N GLU A 149 -10.27 -3.40 -20.40
CA GLU A 149 -11.09 -3.47 -19.18
C GLU A 149 -11.59 -2.08 -18.78
N ALA A 150 -10.73 -1.06 -18.84
CA ALA A 150 -11.11 0.35 -18.64
C ALA A 150 -12.17 0.80 -19.64
N SER A 151 -12.04 0.41 -20.91
CA SER A 151 -13.05 0.69 -21.94
C SER A 151 -14.37 -0.05 -21.70
N LEU A 152 -14.34 -1.28 -21.15
CA LEU A 152 -15.57 -1.97 -20.76
C LEU A 152 -16.25 -1.29 -19.57
N LEU A 153 -15.46 -0.86 -18.58
CA LEU A 153 -15.95 -0.11 -17.41
C LEU A 153 -16.63 1.19 -17.85
N GLU A 154 -16.00 1.96 -18.73
CA GLU A 154 -16.57 3.18 -19.31
C GLU A 154 -17.91 2.93 -20.01
N ARG A 155 -18.00 1.87 -20.84
CA ARG A 155 -19.26 1.45 -21.48
C ARG A 155 -20.34 0.99 -20.49
N THR A 156 -19.95 0.66 -19.27
CA THR A 156 -20.86 0.40 -18.16
C THR A 156 -21.11 1.62 -17.28
N GLU A 157 -20.93 2.83 -17.81
CA GLU A 157 -21.21 4.09 -17.11
C GLU A 157 -20.37 4.29 -15.83
N ILE A 158 -19.19 3.68 -15.79
CA ILE A 158 -18.22 3.88 -14.70
C ILE A 158 -17.16 4.80 -15.28
N TYR A 159 -17.29 6.11 -15.05
CA TYR A 159 -16.45 7.08 -15.72
C TYR A 159 -15.27 7.55 -14.86
N THR A 160 -15.44 7.54 -13.55
CA THR A 160 -14.50 8.09 -12.58
C THR A 160 -14.04 7.05 -11.55
N LEU A 161 -12.97 7.36 -10.82
CA LEU A 161 -12.52 6.56 -9.68
C LEU A 161 -13.60 6.46 -8.59
N ALA A 162 -14.40 7.52 -8.40
CA ALA A 162 -15.50 7.53 -7.43
C ALA A 162 -16.64 6.59 -7.86
N ASP A 163 -16.97 6.55 -9.15
CA ASP A 163 -17.99 5.63 -9.67
C ASP A 163 -17.57 4.18 -9.48
N LEU A 164 -16.29 3.88 -9.69
CA LEU A 164 -15.71 2.56 -9.49
C LEU A 164 -15.68 2.18 -8.01
N ALA A 165 -15.16 3.06 -7.14
CA ALA A 165 -15.10 2.83 -5.69
C ALA A 165 -16.48 2.61 -5.05
N ALA A 166 -17.54 3.23 -5.60
CA ALA A 166 -18.91 3.06 -5.14
C ALA A 166 -19.56 1.71 -5.52
N GLN A 167 -18.92 0.90 -6.38
CA GLN A 167 -19.48 -0.36 -6.83
C GLN A 167 -19.44 -1.46 -5.76
N LYS A 168 -20.24 -2.50 -5.97
CA LYS A 168 -20.15 -3.76 -5.22
C LYS A 168 -19.55 -4.83 -6.13
N PRO A 169 -18.55 -5.63 -5.69
CA PRO A 169 -17.83 -6.55 -6.57
C PRO A 169 -18.71 -7.48 -7.39
N ALA A 170 -19.70 -8.13 -6.75
CA ALA A 170 -20.63 -9.03 -7.42
C ALA A 170 -21.50 -8.31 -8.47
N ARG A 171 -21.97 -7.09 -8.18
CA ARG A 171 -22.81 -6.30 -9.09
C ARG A 171 -21.99 -5.75 -10.26
N LEU A 172 -20.75 -5.34 -10.00
CA LEU A 172 -19.83 -4.87 -11.03
C LEU A 172 -19.57 -5.98 -12.05
N CYS A 173 -19.16 -7.16 -11.58
CA CYS A 173 -18.90 -8.31 -12.44
C CYS A 173 -20.16 -8.75 -13.24
N GLU A 174 -21.36 -8.68 -12.66
CA GLU A 174 -22.62 -8.89 -13.39
C GLU A 174 -22.86 -7.83 -14.48
N LYS A 175 -22.63 -6.53 -14.16
CA LYS A 175 -22.78 -5.41 -15.10
C LYS A 175 -21.83 -5.55 -16.29
N LEU A 176 -20.57 -5.87 -16.03
CA LEU A 176 -19.54 -6.13 -17.04
C LEU A 176 -19.90 -7.32 -17.93
N THR A 177 -20.37 -8.42 -17.32
CA THR A 177 -20.80 -9.61 -18.06
C THR A 177 -21.95 -9.29 -19.01
N LYS A 178 -22.99 -8.62 -18.52
CA LYS A 178 -24.16 -8.27 -19.31
C LYS A 178 -23.81 -7.33 -20.48
N ASN A 179 -22.95 -6.34 -20.25
CA ASN A 179 -22.51 -5.41 -21.29
C ASN A 179 -21.66 -6.12 -22.35
N ASN A 180 -20.71 -6.96 -21.92
CA ASN A 180 -19.84 -7.73 -22.82
C ASN A 180 -20.62 -8.78 -23.65
N GLN A 181 -21.74 -9.29 -23.15
CA GLN A 181 -22.65 -10.15 -23.94
C GLN A 181 -23.36 -9.39 -25.07
N GLN A 182 -23.60 -8.09 -24.90
CA GLN A 182 -24.27 -7.25 -25.90
C GLN A 182 -23.28 -6.73 -26.94
N ALA A 183 -22.09 -6.32 -26.50
CA ALA A 183 -21.01 -5.82 -27.34
C ALA A 183 -19.67 -6.38 -26.83
N PRO A 184 -19.25 -7.57 -27.34
CA PRO A 184 -18.03 -8.22 -26.88
C PRO A 184 -16.80 -7.33 -27.05
N LEU A 185 -16.06 -7.16 -25.96
CA LEU A 185 -14.80 -6.42 -25.89
C LEU A 185 -13.69 -7.26 -25.24
N LEU A 186 -14.04 -8.08 -24.24
CA LEU A 186 -13.12 -8.97 -23.55
C LEU A 186 -13.45 -10.43 -23.83
N ASP A 187 -12.41 -11.21 -24.15
CA ASP A 187 -12.51 -12.67 -24.24
C ASP A 187 -12.61 -13.32 -22.85
N LYS A 188 -11.89 -12.76 -21.88
CA LYS A 188 -11.91 -13.18 -20.48
C LYS A 188 -12.46 -12.04 -19.62
N LEU A 189 -13.59 -12.29 -18.96
CA LEU A 189 -14.20 -11.34 -18.04
C LEU A 189 -13.52 -11.40 -16.66
N PRO A 190 -13.48 -10.27 -15.94
CA PRO A 190 -12.91 -10.22 -14.60
C PRO A 190 -13.73 -11.03 -13.61
N GLU A 191 -13.03 -11.69 -12.70
CA GLU A 191 -13.64 -12.43 -11.60
C GLU A 191 -13.95 -11.50 -10.43
N GLN A 192 -14.80 -11.96 -9.49
CA GLN A 192 -15.24 -11.13 -8.35
C GLN A 192 -14.06 -10.61 -7.50
N ALA A 193 -12.98 -11.39 -7.37
CA ALA A 193 -11.78 -10.97 -6.66
C ALA A 193 -11.06 -9.81 -7.38
N GLN A 194 -10.98 -9.86 -8.71
CA GLN A 194 -10.39 -8.79 -9.52
C GLN A 194 -11.27 -7.53 -9.47
N CYS A 195 -12.59 -7.67 -9.61
CA CYS A 195 -13.56 -6.59 -9.40
C CYS A 195 -13.37 -5.93 -8.01
N ALA A 196 -13.16 -6.73 -6.95
CA ALA A 196 -12.96 -6.22 -5.59
C ALA A 196 -11.64 -5.43 -5.45
N ALA A 197 -10.54 -5.97 -6.00
CA ALA A 197 -9.23 -5.31 -5.98
C ALA A 197 -9.27 -3.94 -6.69
N TRP A 198 -9.99 -3.84 -7.81
CA TRP A 198 -10.16 -2.56 -8.51
C TRP A 198 -10.91 -1.52 -7.67
N ILE A 199 -12.00 -1.94 -7.02
CA ILE A 199 -12.83 -1.07 -6.17
C ILE A 199 -12.01 -0.56 -4.98
N GLU A 200 -11.30 -1.46 -4.31
CA GLU A 200 -10.45 -1.14 -3.17
C GLU A 200 -9.32 -0.17 -3.54
N HIS A 201 -8.62 -0.43 -4.64
CA HIS A 201 -7.54 0.45 -5.06
C HIS A 201 -8.05 1.80 -5.57
N ALA A 202 -9.21 1.84 -6.25
CA ALA A 202 -9.85 3.10 -6.61
C ALA A 202 -10.18 3.95 -5.36
N GLN A 203 -10.71 3.32 -4.31
CA GLN A 203 -10.96 3.99 -3.02
C GLN A 203 -9.66 4.51 -2.39
N HIS A 204 -8.61 3.70 -2.38
CA HIS A 204 -7.30 4.09 -1.85
C HIS A 204 -6.73 5.34 -2.55
N ILE A 205 -6.82 5.42 -3.88
CA ILE A 205 -6.38 6.61 -4.64
C ILE A 205 -7.18 7.87 -4.23
N LEU A 206 -8.48 7.72 -3.98
CA LEU A 206 -9.33 8.83 -3.53
C LEU A 206 -8.97 9.31 -2.12
N ASP A 207 -8.70 8.38 -1.21
CA ASP A 207 -8.33 8.68 0.17
C ASP A 207 -6.98 9.41 0.24
N LEU A 208 -6.00 9.02 -0.58
CA LEU A 208 -4.73 9.72 -0.72
C LEU A 208 -4.91 11.16 -1.17
N LYS A 209 -5.78 11.40 -2.15
CA LYS A 209 -6.07 12.76 -2.64
C LYS A 209 -6.70 13.64 -1.56
N GLN A 210 -7.53 13.08 -0.69
CA GLN A 210 -8.15 13.81 0.42
C GLN A 210 -7.13 14.15 1.52
N ALA A 211 -6.12 13.31 1.74
CA ALA A 211 -5.08 13.55 2.74
C ALA A 211 -4.08 14.66 2.35
N GLU A 212 -3.97 14.97 1.06
CA GLU A 212 -3.09 16.03 0.52
C GLU A 212 -3.76 17.43 0.49
N GLN A 213 -5.07 17.51 0.74
CA GLN A 213 -5.88 18.74 0.69
C GLN A 213 -6.17 19.30 2.09
#